data_AF-A0A1T0AXS4-F1
#
_entry.id   AF-A0A1T0AXS4-F1
#
_cell.length_a   1.000
_cell.length_b   1.000
_cell.length_c   1.000
_cell.angle_alpha   90.00
_cell.angle_beta   90.00
_cell.angle_gamma   90.00
#
_symmetry.space_group_name_H-M   'P 1'
#
loop_
_entity.id
_entity.type
_entity.pdbx_description
1 polymer ?
#
loop_
_entity_poly.entity_id
_entity_poly.type
_entity_poly.pdbx_seq_one_letter_code
_entity_poly.pdbx_strand_id
1 'polypeptide(L)'
;MNKSELESMLTPLKKDLEERINFRGILQSIINKHFPLINDCMNKGISLSLIHSIIFPKNDVSYSHLRNLFYRAKNKLSKNPNHIFNNQEEERKEELQANNETQNNSVNVFSFLAKKEETPIHDNRSDPKAVDERVKQLLMRKKQKEALNENK
;
A
#
# COMPACT_ATOMS: atom_id res chain seq x y z
N MET A 1 -27.40 -22.82 -12.34
CA MET A 1 -26.64 -22.95 -11.09
C MET A 1 -27.54 -22.51 -9.97
N ASN A 2 -27.75 -23.38 -8.99
CA ASN A 2 -28.66 -23.12 -7.87
C ASN A 2 -28.00 -22.19 -6.84
N LYS A 3 -28.81 -21.46 -6.07
CA LYS A 3 -28.29 -20.51 -5.05
C LYS A 3 -27.39 -21.20 -4.02
N SER A 4 -27.73 -22.43 -3.62
CA SER A 4 -26.92 -23.21 -2.67
C SER A 4 -25.56 -23.64 -3.25
N GLU A 5 -25.49 -23.96 -4.54
CA GLU A 5 -24.23 -24.28 -5.23
C GLU A 5 -23.32 -23.06 -5.32
N LEU A 6 -23.89 -21.88 -5.55
CA LEU A 6 -23.16 -20.61 -5.57
C LEU A 6 -22.62 -20.24 -4.19
N GLU A 7 -23.45 -20.38 -3.16
CA GLU A 7 -23.03 -20.16 -1.78
C GLU A 7 -21.89 -21.11 -1.39
N SER A 8 -22.00 -22.39 -1.76
CA SER A 8 -20.95 -23.39 -1.54
C SER A 8 -19.63 -23.05 -2.24
N MET A 9 -19.68 -22.60 -3.50
CA MET A 9 -18.48 -22.14 -4.21
C MET A 9 -17.85 -20.89 -3.55
N LEU A 10 -18.65 -19.97 -3.02
CA LEU A 10 -18.18 -18.73 -2.42
C LEU A 10 -17.80 -18.86 -0.93
N THR A 11 -18.08 -20.00 -0.29
CA THR A 11 -17.75 -20.25 1.13
C THR A 11 -16.29 -19.96 1.51
N PRO A 12 -15.28 -20.38 0.72
CA PRO A 12 -13.87 -20.10 1.04
C PRO A 12 -13.57 -18.61 1.09
N LEU A 13 -14.12 -17.85 0.14
CA LEU A 13 -13.98 -16.39 0.09
C LEU A 13 -14.68 -15.73 1.29
N LYS A 14 -15.87 -16.21 1.65
CA LYS A 14 -16.62 -15.72 2.81
C LYS A 14 -15.87 -15.96 4.12
N LYS A 15 -15.27 -17.14 4.29
CA LYS A 15 -14.48 -17.49 5.49
C LYS A 15 -13.23 -16.62 5.62
N ASP A 16 -12.47 -16.44 4.54
CA ASP A 16 -11.26 -15.58 4.53
C ASP A 16 -11.60 -14.11 4.86
N LEU A 17 -12.80 -13.67 4.50
CA LEU A 17 -13.31 -12.36 4.83
C LEU A 17 -13.69 -12.26 6.31
N GLU A 18 -14.48 -13.20 6.83
CA GLU A 18 -14.91 -13.21 8.25
C GLU A 18 -13.73 -13.33 9.24
N GLU A 19 -12.67 -14.06 8.89
CA GLU A 19 -11.49 -14.26 9.74
C GLU A 19 -10.63 -13.00 9.90
N ARG A 20 -10.71 -12.03 8.97
CA ARG A 20 -9.82 -10.87 8.97
C ARG A 20 -10.54 -9.61 9.46
N ILE A 21 -10.45 -9.39 10.78
CA ILE A 21 -11.05 -8.29 11.55
C ILE A 21 -10.75 -6.89 10.95
N ASN A 22 -9.61 -6.72 10.26
CA ASN A 22 -9.23 -5.47 9.58
C ASN A 22 -9.44 -5.54 8.05
N PHE A 23 -10.72 -5.52 7.65
CA PHE A 23 -11.14 -5.68 6.26
C PHE A 23 -10.48 -4.72 5.26
N ARG A 24 -10.40 -3.42 5.56
CA ARG A 24 -10.06 -2.38 4.54
C ARG A 24 -8.67 -2.54 3.90
N GLY A 25 -7.65 -2.93 4.66
CA GLY A 25 -6.29 -3.05 4.14
C GLY A 25 -6.04 -4.34 3.37
N ILE A 26 -6.76 -5.41 3.72
CA ILE A 26 -6.47 -6.77 3.26
C ILE A 26 -7.44 -7.21 2.15
N LEU A 27 -8.56 -6.50 1.96
CA LEU A 27 -9.60 -6.84 1.01
C LEU A 27 -9.08 -7.02 -0.42
N GLN A 28 -8.18 -6.16 -0.90
CA GLN A 28 -7.58 -6.34 -2.23
C GLN A 28 -6.78 -7.64 -2.34
N SER A 29 -6.09 -8.06 -1.28
CA SER A 29 -5.32 -9.31 -1.24
C SER A 29 -6.25 -10.52 -1.33
N ILE A 30 -7.32 -10.52 -0.53
CA ILE A 30 -8.33 -11.59 -0.52
C ILE A 30 -9.01 -11.70 -1.90
N ILE A 31 -9.42 -10.56 -2.48
CA ILE A 31 -10.04 -10.55 -3.82
C ILE A 31 -9.06 -11.02 -4.89
N ASN A 32 -7.76 -10.72 -4.78
CA ASN A 32 -6.75 -11.26 -5.70
C ASN A 32 -6.62 -12.78 -5.56
N LYS A 33 -6.52 -13.29 -4.32
CA LYS A 33 -6.44 -14.73 -4.01
C LYS A 33 -7.63 -15.51 -4.59
N HIS A 34 -8.83 -14.98 -4.44
CA HIS A 34 -10.07 -15.60 -4.92
C HIS A 34 -10.53 -15.09 -6.29
N PHE A 35 -9.69 -14.33 -7.00
CA PHE A 35 -10.04 -13.78 -8.32
C PHE A 35 -10.44 -14.87 -9.32
N PRO A 36 -9.71 -16.00 -9.45
CA PRO A 36 -10.10 -17.08 -10.37
C PRO A 36 -11.51 -17.60 -10.08
N LEU A 37 -11.84 -17.78 -8.80
CA LEU A 37 -13.14 -18.28 -8.37
C LEU A 37 -14.28 -17.30 -8.67
N ILE A 38 -14.06 -16.00 -8.42
CA ILE A 38 -15.03 -14.95 -8.77
C ILE A 38 -15.20 -14.86 -10.29
N ASN A 39 -14.09 -14.95 -11.04
CA ASN A 39 -14.10 -14.90 -12.50
C ASN A 39 -14.82 -16.10 -13.11
N ASP A 40 -14.64 -17.30 -12.55
CA ASP A 40 -15.37 -18.51 -12.98
C ASP A 40 -16.88 -18.39 -12.71
N CYS A 41 -17.27 -17.81 -11.58
CA CYS A 41 -18.68 -17.51 -11.32
C CYS A 41 -19.24 -16.55 -12.39
N MET A 42 -18.51 -15.49 -12.74
CA MET A 42 -18.91 -14.56 -13.78
C MET A 42 -18.95 -15.20 -15.18
N ASN A 43 -18.01 -16.08 -15.52
CA ASN A 43 -18.00 -16.82 -16.78
C ASN A 43 -19.21 -17.75 -16.91
N LYS A 44 -19.75 -18.25 -15.79
CA LYS A 44 -20.99 -19.02 -15.71
C LYS A 44 -22.26 -18.15 -15.78
N GLY A 45 -22.13 -16.85 -16.06
CA GLY A 45 -23.24 -15.91 -16.22
C GLY A 45 -23.74 -15.27 -14.92
N ILE A 46 -23.01 -15.44 -13.80
CA ILE A 46 -23.41 -14.89 -12.50
C ILE A 46 -22.98 -13.43 -12.42
N SER A 47 -23.93 -12.55 -12.09
CA SER A 47 -23.63 -11.13 -11.97
C SER A 47 -22.76 -10.83 -10.75
N LEU A 48 -21.84 -9.88 -10.90
CA LEU A 48 -21.02 -9.40 -9.78
C LEU A 48 -21.88 -8.79 -8.66
N SER A 49 -23.07 -8.29 -8.97
CA SER A 49 -24.02 -7.79 -7.97
C SER A 49 -24.59 -8.91 -7.10
N LEU A 50 -24.90 -10.07 -7.68
CA LEU A 50 -25.35 -11.23 -6.92
C LEU A 50 -24.22 -11.76 -6.04
N ILE A 51 -23.00 -11.86 -6.59
CA ILE A 51 -21.80 -12.24 -5.84
C ILE A 51 -21.57 -11.29 -4.65
N HIS A 52 -21.69 -9.97 -4.87
CA HIS A 52 -21.61 -8.95 -3.83
C HIS A 52 -22.63 -9.18 -2.71
N SER A 53 -23.89 -9.43 -3.05
CA SER A 53 -24.96 -9.65 -2.06
C SER A 53 -24.75 -10.90 -1.20
N ILE A 54 -24.09 -11.93 -1.74
CA ILE A 54 -23.81 -13.18 -1.03
C ILE A 54 -22.63 -13.03 -0.08
N ILE A 55 -21.58 -12.33 -0.51
CA ILE A 55 -20.34 -12.18 0.24
C ILE A 55 -20.44 -11.07 1.29
N PHE A 56 -21.16 -9.98 1.00
CA PHE A 56 -21.32 -8.81 1.87
C PHE A 56 -22.78 -8.55 2.25
N PRO A 57 -23.46 -9.49 2.95
CA PRO A 57 -24.88 -9.35 3.29
C PRO A 57 -25.15 -8.18 4.25
N LYS A 58 -24.15 -7.73 5.01
CA LYS A 58 -24.26 -6.64 5.99
C LYS A 58 -23.88 -5.26 5.42
N ASN A 59 -23.64 -5.14 4.10
CA ASN A 59 -23.25 -3.90 3.41
C ASN A 59 -21.95 -3.24 3.89
N ASP A 60 -21.04 -3.99 4.51
CA ASP A 60 -19.75 -3.46 5.00
C ASP A 60 -18.84 -2.91 3.87
N VAL A 61 -19.07 -3.38 2.65
CA VAL A 61 -18.34 -2.97 1.45
C VAL A 61 -19.34 -2.58 0.37
N SER A 62 -19.17 -1.40 -0.24
CA SER A 62 -20.04 -0.98 -1.34
C SER A 62 -19.78 -1.81 -2.60
N TYR A 63 -20.82 -2.03 -3.41
CA TYR A 63 -20.69 -2.69 -4.70
C TYR A 63 -19.66 -2.00 -5.61
N SER A 64 -19.65 -0.65 -5.63
CA SER A 64 -18.68 0.13 -6.40
C SER A 64 -17.24 -0.14 -5.96
N HIS A 65 -17.01 -0.31 -4.66
CA HIS A 65 -15.70 -0.66 -4.13
C HIS A 65 -15.28 -2.06 -4.57
N LEU A 66 -16.14 -3.07 -4.40
CA LEU A 66 -15.85 -4.43 -4.86
C LEU A 66 -15.55 -4.47 -6.36
N ARG A 67 -16.35 -3.77 -7.17
CA ARG A 67 -16.16 -3.67 -8.62
C ARG A 67 -14.78 -3.10 -8.96
N ASN A 68 -14.35 -2.05 -8.25
CA ASN A 68 -13.01 -1.48 -8.44
C ASN A 68 -11.89 -2.46 -8.05
N LEU A 69 -12.04 -3.18 -6.94
CA LEU A 69 -11.07 -4.20 -6.51
C LEU A 69 -10.95 -5.34 -7.54
N PHE A 70 -12.08 -5.78 -8.09
CA PHE A 70 -12.13 -6.80 -9.12
C PHE A 70 -11.47 -6.34 -10.42
N TYR A 71 -11.74 -5.12 -10.89
CA TYR A 71 -11.04 -4.57 -12.06
C TYR A 71 -9.53 -4.46 -11.85
N ARG A 72 -9.08 -4.07 -10.66
CA ARG A 72 -7.65 -4.04 -10.32
C ARG A 72 -7.03 -5.43 -10.37
N ALA A 73 -7.72 -6.44 -9.84
CA ALA A 73 -7.29 -7.83 -9.90
C ALA A 73 -7.18 -8.33 -11.35
N LYS A 74 -8.21 -8.06 -12.17
CA LYS A 74 -8.23 -8.39 -13.61
C LYS A 74 -7.07 -7.74 -14.37
N ASN A 75 -6.82 -6.45 -14.14
CA ASN A 75 -5.75 -5.72 -14.81
C ASN A 75 -4.35 -6.19 -14.38
N LYS A 76 -4.19 -6.70 -13.15
CA LYS A 76 -2.93 -7.32 -12.73
C LYS A 76 -2.68 -8.63 -13.49
N LEU A 77 -3.72 -9.45 -13.66
CA LEU A 77 -3.62 -10.69 -14.41
C LEU A 77 -3.35 -10.44 -15.90
N SER A 78 -3.95 -9.42 -16.51
CA SER A 78 -3.70 -9.10 -17.93
C SER A 78 -2.28 -8.60 -18.19
N LYS A 79 -1.64 -7.96 -17.21
CA LYS A 79 -0.26 -7.48 -17.33
C LYS A 79 0.77 -8.59 -17.11
N ASN A 80 0.47 -9.55 -16.26
CA ASN A 80 1.33 -10.69 -15.96
C ASN A 80 0.48 -11.99 -15.98
N PRO A 81 0.32 -12.64 -17.14
CA PRO A 81 -0.51 -13.85 -17.25
C PRO A 81 0.05 -15.03 -16.45
N ASN A 82 1.35 -15.05 -16.17
CA ASN A 82 2.01 -16.02 -15.29
C ASN A 82 1.98 -15.62 -13.81
N HIS A 83 1.25 -14.55 -13.44
CA HIS A 83 1.12 -14.17 -12.04
C HIS A 83 0.20 -15.16 -11.33
N ILE A 84 0.81 -16.24 -10.84
CA ILE A 84 0.22 -17.09 -9.82
C ILE A 84 -0.02 -16.16 -8.63
N PHE A 85 -1.28 -16.02 -8.22
CA PHE A 85 -1.63 -15.43 -6.95
C PHE A 85 -1.12 -16.38 -5.87
N ASN A 86 0.16 -16.25 -5.52
CA ASN A 86 0.82 -17.16 -4.59
C ASN A 86 0.06 -17.18 -3.27
N ASN A 87 -0.42 -18.37 -2.91
CA ASN A 87 -0.97 -18.72 -1.61
C ASN A 87 0.15 -18.88 -0.56
N GLN A 88 1.00 -17.88 -0.42
CA GLN A 88 1.80 -17.79 0.79
C GLN A 88 1.22 -16.65 1.61
N GLU A 89 0.41 -17.04 2.59
CA GLU A 89 0.42 -16.37 3.86
C GLU A 89 1.88 -16.17 4.25
N GLU A 90 2.41 -14.98 4.02
CA GLU A 90 3.40 -14.45 4.95
C GLU A 90 2.67 -14.37 6.29
N GLU A 91 2.70 -15.50 7.01
CA GLU A 91 2.72 -15.50 8.46
C GLU A 91 3.83 -14.52 8.85
N ARG A 92 3.50 -13.24 8.97
CA ARG A 92 4.26 -12.34 9.81
C ARG A 92 4.05 -12.83 11.23
N LYS A 93 4.81 -13.87 11.60
CA LYS A 93 5.10 -14.16 12.99
C LYS A 93 5.79 -12.90 13.50
N GLU A 94 5.09 -12.16 14.35
CA GLU A 94 5.70 -11.21 15.25
C GLU A 94 6.59 -12.00 16.21
N GLU A 95 7.79 -12.38 15.75
CA GLU A 95 8.84 -12.79 16.66
C GLU A 95 9.46 -11.52 17.26
N LEU A 96 8.96 -11.18 18.44
CA LEU A 96 9.72 -10.48 19.46
C LEU A 96 11.03 -11.26 19.70
N GLN A 97 12.09 -10.94 18.96
CA GLN A 97 13.45 -11.32 19.33
C GLN A 97 14.25 -10.07 19.63
N ALA A 98 14.40 -9.84 20.93
CA ALA A 98 15.45 -9.04 21.51
C ALA A 98 16.82 -9.56 21.03
N ASN A 99 17.71 -8.62 20.69
CA ASN A 99 19.16 -8.70 20.64
C ASN A 99 19.77 -10.05 20.24
N ASN A 100 20.41 -10.11 19.07
CA ASN A 100 21.87 -10.26 19.01
C ASN A 100 22.39 -10.06 17.59
N GLU A 101 23.62 -9.57 17.55
CA GLU A 101 24.42 -9.15 16.42
C GLU A 101 24.45 -10.19 15.29
N THR A 102 24.08 -9.77 14.08
CA THR A 102 24.54 -10.46 12.87
C THR A 102 24.83 -9.41 11.81
N GLN A 103 26.12 -9.22 11.56
CA GLN A 103 26.65 -8.44 10.45
C GLN A 103 26.14 -9.03 9.14
N ASN A 104 25.11 -8.41 8.56
CA ASN A 104 24.76 -8.60 7.15
C ASN A 104 24.92 -7.25 6.47
N ASN A 105 25.91 -7.18 5.57
CA ASN A 105 26.19 -6.07 4.66
C ASN A 105 25.09 -5.96 3.58
N SER A 106 23.82 -5.86 3.98
CA SER A 106 22.76 -5.38 3.10
C SER A 106 22.82 -3.86 3.13
N VAL A 107 23.26 -3.24 2.05
CA VAL A 107 23.20 -1.78 1.90
C VAL A 107 21.74 -1.36 2.10
N ASN A 108 21.45 -0.72 3.23
CA ASN A 108 20.11 -0.25 3.55
C ASN A 108 19.70 0.74 2.46
N VAL A 109 18.71 0.35 1.65
CA VAL A 109 18.21 1.18 0.54
C VAL A 109 17.74 2.53 1.07
N PHE A 110 17.28 2.62 2.32
CA PHE A 110 16.85 3.86 2.96
C PHE A 110 17.97 4.62 3.70
N SER A 111 19.23 4.23 3.54
CA SER A 111 20.37 4.97 4.11
C SER A 111 20.41 6.44 3.66
N PHE A 112 19.84 6.76 2.49
CA PHE A 112 19.69 8.15 2.04
C PHE A 112 18.70 8.97 2.90
N LEU A 113 17.75 8.34 3.60
CA LEU A 113 16.86 9.01 4.55
C LEU A 113 17.52 9.20 5.92
N ALA A 114 18.50 8.36 6.25
CA ALA A 114 19.28 8.48 7.48
C ALA A 114 20.36 9.57 7.39
N LYS A 115 20.68 10.06 6.18
CA LYS A 115 21.34 11.35 6.02
C LYS A 115 20.37 12.42 6.49
N LYS A 116 20.51 12.77 7.77
CA LYS A 116 20.04 14.03 8.31
C LYS A 116 20.79 15.11 7.53
N GLU A 117 20.26 15.51 6.38
CA GLU A 117 20.55 16.83 5.85
C GLU A 117 20.30 17.77 7.02
N GLU A 118 21.31 18.56 7.38
CA GLU A 118 21.16 19.65 8.32
C GLU A 118 20.13 20.60 7.71
N THR A 119 18.85 20.32 7.95
CA THR A 119 17.77 21.23 7.64
C THR A 119 18.17 22.54 8.30
N PRO A 120 18.23 23.66 7.55
CA PRO A 120 18.52 24.93 8.17
C PRO A 120 17.52 25.10 9.31
N ILE A 121 18.02 25.21 10.54
CA ILE A 121 17.20 25.46 11.71
C ILE A 121 16.50 26.78 11.39
N HIS A 122 15.23 26.70 11.01
CA HIS A 122 14.42 27.87 10.76
C HIS A 122 14.20 28.54 12.11
N ASP A 123 15.01 29.55 12.39
CA ASP A 123 14.80 30.36 13.58
C ASP A 123 13.54 31.21 13.36
N ASN A 124 12.44 30.82 14.00
CA ASN A 124 11.15 31.51 13.95
C ASN A 124 11.07 32.69 14.93
N ARG A 125 12.17 33.02 15.61
CA ARG A 125 12.24 34.22 16.45
C ARG A 125 11.94 35.47 15.62
N SER A 126 11.14 36.34 16.20
CA SER A 126 10.74 37.64 15.62
C SER A 126 11.55 38.80 16.20
N ASP A 127 12.59 38.50 16.99
CA ASP A 127 13.44 39.51 17.60
C ASP A 127 14.26 40.23 16.51
N PRO A 128 14.51 41.55 16.61
CA PRO A 128 15.24 42.31 15.59
C PRO A 128 16.60 41.70 15.23
N LYS A 129 17.32 41.15 16.22
CA LYS A 129 18.61 40.47 16.01
C LYS A 129 18.49 39.22 15.13
N ALA A 130 17.44 38.42 15.32
CA ALA A 130 17.19 37.20 14.54
C ALA A 130 16.85 37.54 13.08
N VAL A 131 16.16 38.65 12.84
CA VAL A 131 15.88 39.16 11.49
C VAL A 131 17.18 39.59 10.80
N ASP A 132 18.03 40.35 11.47
CA ASP A 132 19.32 40.80 10.92
C ASP A 132 20.24 39.64 10.56
N GLU A 133 20.32 38.62 11.42
CA GLU A 133 21.10 37.41 11.14
C GLU A 133 20.57 36.65 9.92
N ARG A 134 19.24 36.53 9.78
CA ARG A 134 18.59 35.88 8.63
C ARG A 134 18.89 36.63 7.33
N VAL A 135 18.84 37.96 7.35
CA VAL A 135 19.16 38.80 6.19
C VAL A 135 20.63 38.63 5.79
N LYS A 136 21.57 38.63 6.76
CA LYS A 136 22.99 38.40 6.49
C LYS A 136 23.25 37.02 5.85
N GLN A 137 22.61 35.97 6.35
CA GLN A 137 22.73 34.62 5.79
C GLN A 137 22.20 34.53 4.36
N LEU A 138 21.05 35.17 4.07
CA LEU A 138 20.49 35.23 2.71
C LEU A 138 21.43 35.93 1.74
N LEU A 139 22.06 37.03 2.17
CA LEU A 139 23.03 37.76 1.35
C LEU A 139 24.27 36.90 1.03
N MET A 140 24.79 36.17 2.01
CA MET A 140 25.95 35.28 1.81
C MET A 140 25.62 34.14 0.84
N ARG A 141 24.44 33.52 0.97
CA ARG A 141 23.98 32.48 0.04
C ARG A 141 23.82 33.01 -1.39
N LYS A 142 23.34 34.26 -1.54
CA LYS A 142 23.23 34.90 -2.86
C LYS A 142 24.60 35.07 -3.51
N LYS A 143 25.57 35.61 -2.77
CA LYS A 143 26.96 35.76 -3.25
C LYS A 143 27.61 34.42 -3.63
N GLN A 144 27.39 33.37 -2.82
CA GLN A 144 27.90 32.03 -3.13
C GLN A 144 27.31 31.46 -4.42
N LYS A 145 26.01 31.68 -4.68
CA LYS A 145 25.36 31.27 -5.93
C LYS A 145 25.85 32.05 -7.15
N GLU A 146 26.08 33.35 -6.99
CA GLU A 146 26.66 34.20 -8.03
C GLU A 146 28.09 33.75 -8.38
N ALA A 147 28.95 33.54 -7.38
CA ALA A 147 30.31 33.04 -7.58
C ALA A 147 30.36 31.63 -8.20
N LEU A 148 29.37 30.77 -7.92
CA LEU A 148 29.27 29.44 -8.54
C LEU A 148 28.86 29.51 -10.03
N ASN A 149 28.08 30.53 -10.40
CA ASN A 149 27.63 30.74 -11.77
C ASN A 149 28.69 31.45 -12.64
N GLU A 150 29.58 32.24 -12.04
CA GLU A 150 30.69 32.89 -12.75
C GLU A 150 31.85 31.94 -13.10
N ASN A 151 31.89 30.74 -12.50
CA ASN A 151 32.92 29.71 -12.75
C ASN A 151 32.44 28.57 -13.67
N LYS A 152 31.34 28.76 -14.41
CA LYS A 152 30.83 27.84 -15.43
C LYS A 152 30.87 28.49 -16.81
#